data_AF-A0A7K3WS41-F1
#
_entry.id   AF-A0A7K3WS41-F1
#
_cell.length_a   1.000
_cell.length_b   1.000
_cell.length_c   1.000
_cell.angle_alpha   90.00
_cell.angle_beta   90.00
_cell.angle_gamma   90.00
#
_symmetry.space_group_name_H-M   'P 1'
#
loop_
_entity.id
_entity.type
_entity.pdbx_description
1 polymer ?
#
loop_
_entity_poly.entity_id
_entity_poly.type
_entity_poly.pdbx_seq_one_letter_code
_entity_poly.pdbx_strand_id
1 'polypeptide(L)'
;MDYLKSHFYQLVSAYTNDAEFREQLWKEIVSAYSQKKRYYHNLNHLDYMLRLAEENRDELEDWDVVSFSIFYHDIVYNVKRQKNEERSAEIAAEKLSLLGLEPKRVERCKEQILATKHHKFSDDSDTSYLIDFDLAILGDTFEKYSIYAQNVRKEYSIYPDIFYIKGRKKVVRSFLDSERIFRTKRFFELREKKARDNLRKELEIL
;
A
#
# COMPACT_ATOMS: atom_id res chain seq x y z
N MET A 1 9.71 -9.27 10.70
CA MET A 1 9.17 -8.53 11.87
C MET A 1 10.16 -7.50 12.38
N ASP A 2 11.40 -7.90 12.67
CA ASP A 2 12.40 -7.01 13.28
C ASP A 2 12.75 -5.79 12.41
N TYR A 3 12.86 -5.98 11.09
CA TYR A 3 13.11 -4.87 10.15
C TYR A 3 12.02 -3.79 10.21
N LEU A 4 10.74 -4.17 10.05
CA LEU A 4 9.61 -3.23 10.12
C LEU A 4 9.54 -2.50 11.47
N LYS A 5 9.72 -3.24 12.57
CA LYS A 5 9.71 -2.66 13.91
C LYS A 5 10.85 -1.66 14.06
N SER A 6 12.06 -2.03 13.66
CA SER A 6 13.24 -1.16 13.72
C SER A 6 13.03 0.12 12.92
N HIS A 7 12.54 -0.01 11.68
CA HIS A 7 12.27 1.14 10.81
C HIS A 7 11.20 2.05 11.41
N PHE A 8 10.07 1.50 11.84
CA PHE A 8 9.00 2.27 12.48
C PHE A 8 9.49 2.98 13.74
N TYR A 9 10.36 2.32 14.52
CA TYR A 9 10.87 2.89 15.76
C TYR A 9 11.81 4.05 15.50
N GLN A 10 12.70 3.90 14.52
CA GLN A 10 13.58 4.97 14.07
C GLN A 10 12.77 6.17 13.56
N LEU A 11 11.77 5.91 12.71
CA LEU A 11 10.87 6.93 12.17
C LEU A 11 10.15 7.71 13.28
N VAL A 12 9.50 7.01 14.21
CA VAL A 12 8.74 7.64 15.30
C VAL A 12 9.65 8.36 16.31
N SER A 13 10.87 7.85 16.54
CA SER A 13 11.81 8.44 17.50
C SER A 13 12.34 9.82 17.06
N ALA A 14 12.17 10.20 15.80
CA ALA A 14 12.45 11.55 15.34
C ALA A 14 11.45 12.59 15.89
N TYR A 15 10.28 12.14 16.36
CA TYR A 15 9.17 13.01 16.77
C TYR A 15 8.79 12.87 18.25
N THR A 16 9.11 11.75 18.89
CA THR A 16 8.86 11.54 20.31
C THR A 16 9.94 10.70 21.00
N ASN A 17 10.24 11.06 22.25
CA ASN A 17 11.06 10.25 23.14
C ASN A 17 10.23 9.31 24.02
N ASP A 18 8.89 9.39 23.93
CA ASP A 18 7.98 8.52 24.69
C ASP A 18 8.00 7.10 24.12
N ALA A 19 8.70 6.21 24.83
CA ALA A 19 8.83 4.82 24.44
C ALA A 19 7.51 4.04 24.56
N GLU A 20 6.63 4.41 25.48
CA GLU A 20 5.34 3.76 25.65
C GLU A 20 4.41 4.13 24.49
N PHE A 21 4.33 5.42 24.16
CA PHE A 21 3.53 5.89 23.03
C PHE A 21 4.00 5.26 21.70
N ARG A 22 5.31 5.19 21.46
CA ARG A 22 5.87 4.52 20.28
C ARG A 22 5.49 3.03 20.20
N GLU A 23 5.56 2.30 21.32
CA GLU A 23 5.16 0.89 21.38
C GLU A 23 3.65 0.73 21.18
N GLN A 24 2.82 1.66 21.66
CA GLN A 24 1.37 1.66 21.41
C GLN A 24 1.07 1.83 19.92
N LEU A 25 1.69 2.81 19.24
CA LEU A 25 1.53 3.01 17.79
C LEU A 25 1.94 1.76 17.01
N TRP A 26 3.07 1.14 17.36
CA TRP A 26 3.52 -0.08 16.69
C TRP A 26 2.58 -1.27 16.91
N LYS A 27 2.05 -1.44 18.12
CA LYS A 27 1.05 -2.49 18.41
C LYS A 27 -0.22 -2.30 17.59
N GLU A 28 -0.64 -1.05 17.34
CA GLU A 28 -1.77 -0.75 16.46
C GLU A 28 -1.50 -1.23 15.02
N ILE A 29 -0.34 -0.91 14.46
CA ILE A 29 0.09 -1.40 13.14
C ILE A 29 0.06 -2.95 13.12
N VAL A 30 0.77 -3.60 14.05
CA VAL A 30 0.85 -5.07 14.07
C VAL A 30 -0.53 -5.71 14.21
N SER A 31 -1.39 -5.18 15.08
CA SER A 31 -2.72 -5.72 15.32
C SER A 31 -3.59 -5.64 14.05
N ALA A 32 -3.55 -4.51 13.34
CA ALA A 32 -4.30 -4.31 12.09
C ALA A 32 -3.84 -5.26 10.98
N TYR A 33 -2.54 -5.31 10.70
CA TYR A 33 -1.98 -6.10 9.60
C TYR A 33 -1.81 -7.59 9.93
N SER A 34 -2.04 -8.03 11.17
CA SER A 34 -2.03 -9.45 11.57
C SER A 34 -3.42 -10.09 11.63
N GLN A 35 -4.47 -9.37 11.20
CA GLN A 35 -5.83 -9.91 11.19
C GLN A 35 -5.93 -11.15 10.30
N LYS A 36 -6.57 -12.22 10.81
CA LYS A 36 -6.63 -13.56 10.17
C LYS A 36 -7.14 -13.59 8.71
N LYS A 37 -7.87 -12.57 8.29
CA LYS A 37 -8.45 -12.48 6.93
C LYS A 37 -7.60 -11.68 5.94
N ARG A 38 -6.46 -11.13 6.38
CA ARG A 38 -5.51 -10.40 5.53
C ARG A 38 -4.40 -11.33 5.05
N TYR A 39 -4.58 -11.87 3.86
CA TYR A 39 -3.63 -12.82 3.26
C TYR A 39 -2.58 -12.12 2.40
N TYR A 40 -2.92 -10.97 1.81
CA TYR A 40 -2.01 -10.11 1.05
C TYR A 40 -1.73 -8.81 1.80
N HIS A 41 -2.75 -8.08 2.24
CA HIS A 41 -2.62 -6.76 2.89
C HIS A 41 -2.19 -6.90 4.36
N ASN A 42 -1.02 -7.50 4.58
CA ASN A 42 -0.46 -7.83 5.89
C ASN A 42 0.96 -7.25 6.05
N LEU A 43 1.66 -7.63 7.11
CA LEU A 43 2.99 -7.10 7.40
C LEU A 43 4.02 -7.40 6.29
N ASN A 44 3.88 -8.47 5.51
CA ASN A 44 4.79 -8.71 4.38
C ASN A 44 4.59 -7.71 3.24
N HIS A 45 3.37 -7.21 3.04
CA HIS A 45 3.10 -6.12 2.08
C HIS A 45 3.78 -4.82 2.52
N LEU A 46 3.73 -4.49 3.81
CA LEU A 46 4.47 -3.34 4.34
C LEU A 46 5.98 -3.48 4.16
N ASP A 47 6.53 -4.66 4.44
CA ASP A 47 7.97 -4.95 4.24
C ASP A 47 8.35 -4.77 2.77
N TYR A 48 7.53 -5.28 1.85
CA TYR A 48 7.74 -5.12 0.42
C TYR A 48 7.74 -3.65 -0.02
N MET A 49 6.74 -2.87 0.40
CA MET A 49 6.66 -1.44 0.06
C MET A 49 7.82 -0.64 0.64
N LEU A 50 8.21 -0.89 1.89
CA LEU A 50 9.32 -0.16 2.52
C LEU A 50 10.67 -0.46 1.87
N ARG A 51 10.91 -1.71 1.45
CA ARG A 51 12.13 -2.04 0.69
C ARG A 51 12.18 -1.30 -0.64
N LEU A 52 11.05 -1.22 -1.35
CA LEU A 52 10.97 -0.42 -2.56
C LEU A 52 11.21 1.06 -2.27
N ALA A 53 10.67 1.60 -1.18
CA ALA A 53 10.93 2.98 -0.77
C ALA A 53 12.43 3.21 -0.48
N GLU A 54 13.09 2.30 0.24
CA GLU A 54 14.54 2.37 0.52
C GLU A 54 15.37 2.31 -0.76
N GLU A 55 15.03 1.43 -1.71
CA GLU A 55 15.69 1.34 -3.03
C GLU A 55 15.55 2.61 -3.88
N ASN A 56 14.58 3.47 -3.56
CA ASN A 56 14.30 4.71 -4.26
C ASN A 56 14.43 5.94 -3.34
N ARG A 57 15.18 5.81 -2.23
CA ARG A 57 15.26 6.83 -1.17
C ARG A 57 15.65 8.22 -1.68
N ASP A 58 16.54 8.28 -2.67
CA ASP A 58 17.06 9.53 -3.25
C ASP A 58 16.05 10.24 -4.15
N GLU A 59 15.00 9.55 -4.60
CA GLU A 59 13.92 10.10 -5.43
C GLU A 59 12.76 10.64 -4.58
N LEU A 60 12.76 10.36 -3.26
CA LEU A 60 11.70 10.74 -2.34
C LEU A 60 12.05 12.05 -1.64
N GLU A 61 11.16 13.04 -1.76
CA GLU A 61 11.34 14.37 -1.18
C GLU A 61 11.15 14.34 0.35
N ASP A 62 10.09 13.67 0.82
CA ASP A 62 9.77 13.52 2.24
C ASP A 62 9.61 12.06 2.62
N TRP A 63 10.75 11.47 2.96
CA TRP A 63 10.84 10.08 3.41
C TRP A 63 9.94 9.71 4.56
N ASP A 64 9.89 10.54 5.59
CA ASP A 64 9.14 10.18 6.79
C ASP A 64 7.63 10.18 6.47
N VAL A 65 7.16 11.14 5.66
CA VAL A 65 5.76 11.17 5.22
C VAL A 65 5.44 9.95 4.37
N VAL A 66 6.28 9.60 3.39
CA VAL A 66 6.08 8.39 2.57
C VAL A 66 6.09 7.13 3.44
N SER A 67 7.02 7.00 4.38
CA SER A 67 7.08 5.86 5.29
C SER A 67 5.85 5.78 6.19
N PHE A 68 5.36 6.90 6.74
CA PHE A 68 4.11 6.92 7.49
C PHE A 68 2.93 6.52 6.61
N SER A 69 2.83 7.04 5.39
CA SER A 69 1.80 6.65 4.43
C SER A 69 1.84 5.15 4.15
N ILE A 70 3.02 4.54 3.97
CA ILE A 70 3.17 3.09 3.80
C ILE A 70 2.60 2.34 5.02
N PHE A 71 2.99 2.71 6.25
CA PHE A 71 2.48 2.02 7.45
C PHE A 71 0.96 2.16 7.62
N TYR A 72 0.38 3.30 7.24
CA TYR A 72 -1.02 3.60 7.52
C TYR A 72 -1.99 3.38 6.34
N HIS A 73 -1.56 3.24 5.08
CA HIS A 73 -2.47 3.26 3.92
C HIS A 73 -3.62 2.24 4.02
N ASP A 74 -3.33 1.04 4.49
CA ASP A 74 -4.30 -0.05 4.66
C ASP A 74 -4.51 -0.43 6.14
N ILE A 75 -4.27 0.50 7.07
CA ILE A 75 -4.48 0.23 8.50
C ILE A 75 -5.93 -0.22 8.76
N VAL A 76 -6.90 0.35 8.03
CA VAL A 76 -8.26 -0.16 7.93
C VAL A 76 -8.41 -0.94 6.62
N TYR A 77 -8.77 -2.22 6.71
CA TYR A 77 -9.04 -3.05 5.54
C TYR A 77 -10.23 -3.97 5.78
N ASN A 78 -11.27 -3.81 4.97
CA ASN A 78 -12.45 -4.66 4.97
C ASN A 78 -13.05 -4.75 3.56
N VAL A 79 -13.00 -5.92 2.96
CA VAL A 79 -13.47 -6.19 1.58
C VAL A 79 -14.97 -5.88 1.35
N LYS A 80 -15.76 -5.71 2.41
CA LYS A 80 -17.19 -5.35 2.32
C LYS A 80 -17.45 -3.84 2.36
N ARG A 81 -16.44 -3.03 2.68
CA ARG A 81 -16.56 -1.58 2.88
C ARG A 81 -15.87 -0.83 1.75
N GLN A 82 -16.37 0.37 1.44
CA GLN A 82 -15.86 1.23 0.37
C GLN A 82 -15.05 2.42 0.88
N LYS A 83 -14.90 2.58 2.20
CA LYS A 83 -14.27 3.74 2.84
C LYS A 83 -13.04 3.33 3.66
N ASN A 84 -12.29 2.34 3.19
CA ASN A 84 -11.14 1.83 3.93
C ASN A 84 -10.05 2.89 3.96
N GLU A 85 -9.72 3.45 2.80
CA GLU A 85 -8.68 4.44 2.58
C GLU A 85 -9.02 5.76 3.30
N GLU A 86 -10.26 6.24 3.21
CA GLU A 86 -10.68 7.42 3.99
C GLU A 86 -10.49 7.22 5.49
N ARG A 87 -10.83 6.03 6.00
CA ARG A 87 -10.72 5.75 7.44
C ARG A 87 -9.27 5.53 7.86
N SER A 88 -8.45 4.91 7.01
CA SER A 88 -7.01 4.80 7.19
C SER A 88 -6.36 6.19 7.25
N ALA A 89 -6.74 7.09 6.34
CA ALA A 89 -6.22 8.45 6.27
C ALA A 89 -6.62 9.29 7.50
N GLU A 90 -7.84 9.12 8.01
CA GLU A 90 -8.30 9.75 9.26
C GLU A 90 -7.51 9.25 10.48
N ILE A 91 -7.26 7.93 10.58
CA ILE A 91 -6.44 7.36 11.65
C ILE A 91 -5.00 7.88 11.57
N ALA A 92 -4.41 7.89 10.37
CA ALA A 92 -3.07 8.44 10.16
C ALA A 92 -3.00 9.90 10.61
N ALA A 93 -3.96 10.72 10.20
CA ALA A 93 -4.00 12.13 10.56
C ALA A 93 -4.08 12.35 12.09
N GLU A 94 -4.91 11.57 12.78
CA GLU A 94 -5.02 11.59 14.24
C GLU A 94 -3.68 11.22 14.91
N LYS A 95 -3.10 10.07 14.54
CA LYS A 95 -1.88 9.56 15.19
C LYS A 95 -0.68 10.45 14.92
N LEU A 96 -0.52 10.95 13.69
CA LEU A 96 0.61 11.80 13.32
C LEU A 96 0.49 13.20 13.92
N SER A 97 -0.72 13.73 14.08
CA SER A 97 -0.94 14.99 14.81
C SER A 97 -0.57 14.84 16.29
N LEU A 98 -0.98 13.74 16.93
CA LEU A 98 -0.61 13.44 18.33
C LEU A 98 0.90 13.20 18.49
N LEU A 99 1.55 12.66 17.46
CA LEU A 99 2.99 12.47 17.40
C LEU A 99 3.75 13.80 17.23
N GLY A 100 3.08 14.90 16.88
CA GLY A 100 3.68 16.22 16.70
C GLY A 100 4.23 16.46 15.29
N LEU A 101 3.80 15.69 14.29
CA LEU A 101 4.14 15.96 12.89
C LEU A 101 3.50 17.28 12.43
N GLU A 102 4.24 18.06 11.63
CA GLU A 102 3.80 19.36 11.14
C GLU A 102 2.47 19.26 10.35
N PRO A 103 1.48 20.14 10.55
CA PRO A 103 0.14 19.97 9.97
C PRO A 103 0.11 19.78 8.44
N LYS A 104 1.00 20.45 7.69
CA LYS A 104 1.08 20.26 6.23
C LYS A 104 1.55 18.85 5.86
N ARG A 105 2.49 18.28 6.60
CA ARG A 105 2.98 16.91 6.41
C ARG A 105 1.93 15.86 6.80
N VAL A 106 1.13 16.15 7.83
CA VAL A 106 -0.04 15.34 8.19
C VAL A 106 -1.06 15.31 7.04
N GLU A 107 -1.41 16.47 6.48
CA GLU A 107 -2.35 16.52 5.35
C GLU A 107 -1.77 15.83 4.10
N ARG A 108 -0.47 16.01 3.81
CA ARG A 108 0.20 15.30 2.71
C ARG A 108 0.14 13.77 2.87
N CYS A 109 0.37 13.25 4.08
CA CYS A 109 0.22 11.81 4.38
C CYS A 109 -1.23 11.33 4.14
N LYS A 110 -2.21 12.10 4.59
CA LYS A 110 -3.63 11.80 4.38
C LYS A 110 -3.99 11.79 2.90
N GLU A 111 -3.54 12.77 2.11
CA GLU A 111 -3.74 12.83 0.66
C GLU A 111 -3.08 11.65 -0.06
N GLN A 112 -1.87 11.29 0.34
CA GLN A 112 -1.16 10.11 -0.15
C GLN A 112 -1.95 8.81 0.06
N ILE A 113 -2.49 8.59 1.26
CA ILE A 113 -3.32 7.42 1.57
C ILE A 113 -4.63 7.45 0.76
N LEU A 114 -5.28 8.61 0.63
CA LEU A 114 -6.50 8.72 -0.16
C LEU A 114 -6.27 8.40 -1.65
N ALA A 115 -5.08 8.73 -2.17
CA ALA A 115 -4.72 8.49 -3.57
C ALA A 115 -4.62 7.00 -3.92
N THR A 116 -4.33 6.12 -2.95
CA THR A 116 -4.25 4.66 -3.18
C THR A 116 -5.61 4.04 -3.54
N LYS A 117 -6.73 4.67 -3.18
CA LYS A 117 -8.09 4.18 -3.46
C LYS A 117 -8.40 3.99 -4.94
N HIS A 118 -7.94 4.94 -5.76
CA HIS A 118 -8.24 4.97 -7.20
C HIS A 118 -6.99 4.87 -8.05
N HIS A 119 -5.82 4.81 -7.40
CA HIS A 119 -4.50 4.81 -8.04
C HIS A 119 -4.40 5.89 -9.13
N LYS A 120 -5.04 7.05 -8.94
CA LYS A 120 -5.10 8.13 -9.94
C LYS A 120 -3.78 8.89 -10.01
N PHE A 121 -3.57 9.61 -11.11
CA PHE A 121 -2.40 10.49 -11.26
C PHE A 121 -2.43 11.58 -10.18
N SER A 122 -1.27 11.85 -9.58
CA SER A 122 -1.03 12.93 -8.63
C SER A 122 0.12 13.78 -9.16
N ASP A 123 0.03 15.10 -9.00
CA ASP A 123 1.13 16.01 -9.32
C ASP A 123 2.25 15.96 -8.25
N ASP A 124 1.98 15.30 -7.10
CA ASP A 124 2.95 15.04 -6.05
C ASP A 124 3.80 13.80 -6.38
N SER A 125 5.13 14.00 -6.48
CA SER A 125 6.08 12.95 -6.86
C SER A 125 6.08 11.78 -5.87
N ASP A 126 6.15 12.08 -4.57
CA ASP A 126 6.15 11.08 -3.49
C ASP A 126 4.87 10.23 -3.50
N THR A 127 3.70 10.83 -3.78
CA THR A 127 2.43 10.13 -3.95
C THR A 127 2.48 9.19 -5.15
N SER A 128 3.07 9.62 -6.26
CA SER A 128 3.25 8.76 -7.45
C SER A 128 4.14 7.56 -7.13
N TYR A 129 5.21 7.74 -6.35
CA TYR A 129 6.04 6.63 -5.87
C TYR A 129 5.27 5.70 -4.92
N LEU A 130 4.50 6.23 -3.97
CA LEU A 130 3.69 5.42 -3.06
C LEU A 130 2.70 4.51 -3.83
N ILE A 131 2.00 5.07 -4.82
CA ILE A 131 1.10 4.32 -5.70
C ILE A 131 1.86 3.23 -6.46
N ASP A 132 3.05 3.54 -6.97
CA ASP A 132 3.88 2.57 -7.68
C ASP A 132 4.40 1.45 -6.76
N PHE A 133 4.72 1.75 -5.50
CA PHE A 133 5.10 0.75 -4.51
C PHE A 133 3.96 -0.21 -4.20
N ASP A 134 2.74 0.32 -4.02
CA ASP A 134 1.54 -0.49 -3.77
C ASP A 134 1.22 -1.42 -4.95
N LEU A 135 1.39 -0.93 -6.18
CA LEU A 135 1.13 -1.69 -7.40
C LEU A 135 2.32 -2.52 -7.91
N ALA A 136 3.49 -2.44 -7.28
CA ALA A 136 4.73 -3.03 -7.78
C ALA A 136 4.66 -4.55 -8.00
N ILE A 137 3.84 -5.24 -7.19
CA ILE A 137 3.60 -6.68 -7.29
C ILE A 137 3.03 -7.09 -8.65
N LEU A 138 2.31 -6.18 -9.33
CA LEU A 138 1.76 -6.46 -10.66
C LEU A 138 2.88 -6.76 -11.64
N GLY A 139 4.00 -6.03 -11.56
CA GLY A 139 5.15 -6.17 -12.47
C GLY A 139 6.26 -7.11 -12.00
N ASP A 140 6.04 -7.88 -10.94
CA ASP A 140 6.98 -8.90 -10.49
C ASP A 140 6.94 -10.16 -11.38
N THR A 141 7.72 -11.20 -11.03
CA THR A 141 7.66 -12.48 -11.73
C THR A 141 6.27 -13.10 -11.61
N PHE A 142 5.89 -13.92 -12.60
CA PHE A 142 4.55 -14.50 -12.63
C PHE A 142 4.28 -15.40 -11.41
N GLU A 143 5.31 -16.03 -10.85
CA GLU A 143 5.21 -16.86 -9.64
C GLU A 143 4.79 -16.00 -8.43
N LYS A 144 5.46 -14.86 -8.21
CA LYS A 144 5.10 -13.92 -7.14
C LYS A 144 3.71 -13.33 -7.35
N TYR A 145 3.43 -12.91 -8.58
CA TYR A 145 2.12 -12.39 -8.96
C TYR A 145 0.98 -13.39 -8.72
N SER A 146 1.20 -14.67 -9.06
CA SER A 146 0.21 -15.72 -8.86
C SER A 146 -0.09 -15.95 -7.37
N ILE A 147 0.93 -15.89 -6.51
CA ILE A 147 0.75 -15.97 -5.06
C ILE A 147 -0.07 -14.76 -4.56
N TYR A 148 0.24 -13.55 -5.06
CA TYR A 148 -0.54 -12.35 -4.79
C TYR A 148 -2.02 -12.54 -5.17
N ALA A 149 -2.31 -12.95 -6.41
CA ALA A 149 -3.68 -13.12 -6.89
C ALA A 149 -4.45 -14.18 -6.08
N GLN A 150 -3.79 -15.28 -5.71
CA GLN A 150 -4.36 -16.31 -4.84
C GLN A 150 -4.65 -15.78 -3.41
N ASN A 151 -3.76 -14.97 -2.85
CA ASN A 151 -3.96 -14.38 -1.54
C ASN A 151 -5.11 -13.36 -1.57
N VAL A 152 -5.19 -12.50 -2.60
CA VAL A 152 -6.35 -11.64 -2.82
C VAL A 152 -7.64 -12.46 -2.92
N ARG A 153 -7.65 -13.58 -3.68
CA ARG A 153 -8.82 -14.48 -3.72
C ARG A 153 -9.23 -14.96 -2.33
N LYS A 154 -8.28 -15.30 -1.45
CA LYS A 154 -8.58 -15.72 -0.06
C LYS A 154 -9.18 -14.61 0.78
N GLU A 155 -8.75 -13.36 0.62
CA GLU A 155 -9.33 -12.20 1.32
C GLU A 155 -10.80 -11.97 0.93
N TYR A 156 -11.12 -12.23 -0.34
CA TYR A 156 -12.48 -12.16 -0.88
C TYR A 156 -13.24 -13.50 -0.78
N SER A 157 -12.81 -14.43 0.08
CA SER A 157 -13.45 -15.76 0.28
C SER A 157 -14.93 -15.71 0.67
N ILE A 158 -15.40 -14.58 1.20
CA ILE A 158 -16.82 -14.36 1.52
C ILE A 158 -17.71 -14.27 0.27
N TYR A 159 -17.14 -13.96 -0.89
CA TYR A 159 -17.87 -13.88 -2.15
C TYR A 159 -17.77 -15.22 -2.90
N PRO A 160 -18.91 -15.76 -3.39
CA PRO A 160 -18.91 -16.89 -4.31
C PRO A 160 -18.08 -16.59 -5.56
N ASP A 161 -17.51 -17.64 -6.17
CA ASP A 161 -16.58 -17.51 -7.30
C ASP A 161 -17.15 -16.70 -8.46
N ILE A 162 -18.43 -16.89 -8.80
CA ILE A 162 -19.09 -16.17 -9.90
C ILE A 162 -19.03 -14.64 -9.69
N PHE A 163 -19.27 -14.17 -8.46
CA PHE A 163 -19.23 -12.74 -8.14
C PHE A 163 -17.79 -12.23 -8.03
N TYR A 164 -16.90 -13.01 -7.41
CA TYR A 164 -15.49 -12.67 -7.31
C TYR A 164 -14.83 -12.54 -8.68
N ILE A 165 -14.96 -13.56 -9.54
CA ILE A 165 -14.37 -13.58 -10.89
C ILE A 165 -14.86 -12.39 -11.71
N LYS A 166 -16.17 -12.10 -11.68
CA LYS A 166 -16.73 -10.94 -12.39
C LYS A 166 -16.11 -9.62 -11.89
N GLY A 167 -15.99 -9.45 -10.57
CA GLY A 167 -15.35 -8.28 -9.96
C GLY A 167 -13.86 -8.18 -10.30
N ARG A 168 -13.12 -9.29 -10.18
CA ARG A 168 -11.68 -9.34 -10.45
C ARG A 168 -11.38 -9.06 -11.92
N LYS A 169 -12.13 -9.64 -12.86
CA LYS A 169 -12.02 -9.32 -14.29
C LYS A 169 -12.22 -7.82 -14.57
N LYS A 170 -13.12 -7.15 -13.84
CA LYS A 170 -13.31 -5.69 -13.96
C LYS A 170 -12.07 -4.91 -13.50
N VAL A 171 -11.50 -5.27 -12.35
CA VAL A 171 -10.27 -4.65 -11.82
C VAL A 171 -9.09 -4.86 -12.78
N VAL A 172 -8.88 -6.10 -13.22
CA VAL A 172 -7.78 -6.44 -14.13
C VAL A 172 -7.91 -5.69 -15.46
N ARG A 173 -9.12 -5.62 -16.03
CA ARG A 173 -9.37 -4.83 -17.24
C ARG A 173 -9.12 -3.35 -17.02
N SER A 174 -9.53 -2.77 -15.89
CA SER A 174 -9.27 -1.35 -15.63
C SER A 174 -7.77 -1.00 -15.59
N PHE A 175 -6.90 -1.92 -15.17
CA PHE A 175 -5.45 -1.73 -15.29
C PHE A 175 -4.93 -1.91 -16.72
N LEU A 176 -5.51 -2.82 -17.50
CA LEU A 176 -5.11 -3.01 -18.89
C LEU A 176 -5.56 -1.84 -19.79
N ASP A 177 -6.71 -1.24 -19.47
CA ASP A 177 -7.31 -0.11 -20.18
C ASP A 177 -6.67 1.24 -19.80
N SER A 178 -5.92 1.30 -18.69
CA SER A 178 -5.20 2.52 -18.32
C SER A 178 -4.04 2.77 -19.29
N GLU A 179 -3.75 4.04 -19.57
CA GLU A 179 -2.61 4.42 -20.42
C GLU A 179 -1.28 3.98 -19.79
N ARG A 180 -1.16 4.14 -18.47
CA ARG A 180 -0.02 3.71 -17.65
C ARG A 180 -0.53 3.08 -16.36
N ILE A 181 0.02 1.91 -16.00
CA ILE A 181 -0.18 1.30 -14.69
C ILE A 181 0.72 2.00 -13.68
N PHE A 182 2.01 2.16 -14.01
CA PHE A 182 2.99 2.84 -13.17
C PHE A 182 3.17 4.32 -13.52
N ARG A 183 3.19 5.16 -12.50
CA ARG A 183 3.17 6.64 -12.56
C ARG A 183 4.55 7.21 -12.81
N THR A 184 5.54 6.75 -12.05
CA THR A 184 6.93 7.20 -12.18
C THR A 184 7.56 6.60 -13.43
N LYS A 185 8.49 7.33 -14.04
CA LYS A 185 9.22 6.87 -15.24
C LYS A 185 9.96 5.57 -14.95
N ARG A 186 10.64 5.49 -13.80
CA ARG A 186 11.43 4.33 -13.37
C ARG A 186 10.58 3.06 -13.26
N PHE A 187 9.46 3.09 -12.54
CA PHE A 187 8.61 1.90 -12.41
C PHE A 187 7.94 1.53 -13.74
N PHE A 188 7.55 2.52 -14.54
CA PHE A 188 7.00 2.25 -15.87
C PHE A 188 7.99 1.47 -16.76
N GLU A 189 9.23 1.95 -16.86
CA GLU A 189 10.27 1.28 -17.66
C GLU A 189 10.61 -0.13 -17.15
N LEU A 190 10.65 -0.32 -15.82
CA LEU A 190 11.04 -1.59 -15.21
C LEU A 190 9.91 -2.63 -15.16
N ARG A 191 8.66 -2.20 -14.99
CA ARG A 191 7.55 -3.07 -14.54
C ARG A 191 6.32 -3.06 -15.44
N GLU A 192 6.06 -2.02 -16.25
CA GLU A 192 4.81 -1.88 -17.01
C GLU A 192 4.54 -3.09 -17.91
N LYS A 193 5.53 -3.48 -18.72
CA LYS A 193 5.38 -4.61 -19.65
C LYS A 193 5.06 -5.90 -18.90
N LYS A 194 5.80 -6.20 -17.82
CA LYS A 194 5.57 -7.40 -16.99
C LYS A 194 4.21 -7.38 -16.33
N ALA A 195 3.77 -6.21 -15.83
CA ALA A 195 2.46 -6.06 -15.23
C ALA A 195 1.34 -6.38 -16.21
N ARG A 196 1.41 -5.84 -17.43
CA ARG A 196 0.43 -6.14 -18.49
C ARG A 196 0.45 -7.61 -18.89
N ASP A 197 1.63 -8.22 -18.99
CA ASP A 197 1.76 -9.65 -19.31
C ASP A 197 1.15 -10.53 -18.20
N ASN A 198 1.38 -10.20 -16.92
CA ASN A 198 0.80 -10.90 -15.78
C ASN A 198 -0.73 -10.73 -15.70
N LEU A 199 -1.23 -9.51 -15.89
CA LEU A 199 -2.67 -9.20 -15.89
C LEU A 199 -3.41 -9.92 -17.02
N ARG A 200 -2.83 -9.99 -18.23
CA ARG A 200 -3.41 -10.76 -19.35
C ARG A 200 -3.47 -12.25 -19.03
N LYS A 201 -2.40 -12.82 -18.49
CA LYS A 201 -2.38 -14.21 -18.02
C LYS A 201 -3.43 -14.45 -16.94
N GLU A 202 -3.62 -13.51 -16.00
CA GLU A 202 -4.69 -13.62 -14.99
C GLU A 202 -6.07 -13.69 -15.65
N LEU A 203 -6.34 -12.89 -16.68
CA LEU A 203 -7.63 -12.92 -17.38
C LEU A 203 -7.91 -14.25 -18.08
N GLU A 204 -6.87 -14.95 -18.56
CA GLU A 204 -7.01 -16.26 -19.23
C GLU A 204 -7.35 -17.37 -18.24
N ILE A 205 -6.90 -17.25 -16.98
CA ILE A 205 -7.11 -18.26 -15.93
C ILE A 205 -8.32 -18.00 -15.02
N LEU A 206 -8.90 -16.80 -15.05
CA LEU A 206 -10.14 -16.42 -14.35
C LEU A 206 -11.39 -16.79 -15.15
#